data_AF-A0A257KMF6-F1
#
_entry.id   AF-A0A257KMF6-F1
#
_cell.length_a   1.000
_cell.length_b   1.000
_cell.length_c   1.000
_cell.angle_alpha   90.00
_cell.angle_beta   90.00
_cell.angle_gamma   90.00
#
_symmetry.space_group_name_H-M   'P 1'
#
loop_
_entity.id
_entity.type
_entity.pdbx_description
1 polymer ?
#
loop_
_entity_poly.entity_id
_entity_poly.type
_entity_poly.pdbx_seq_one_letter_code
_entity_poly.pdbx_strand_id
1 'polypeptide(L)'
;MSYDPIAAASRRNQAVREARAAHTPEVGIWWIIDGELIADSIPYTETPEEVGFRAGRNDHFQFFATLQKLVPELRDAEYIDAPRGRVIYDVAQQQFLCYGSKQSASSPAQQRLILETFRLPADRTQFIPDLHYEYPNAAIFG
;
A
#
# COMPACT_ATOMS: atom_id res chain seq x y z
N MET A 1 -18.40 -29.65 -27.62
CA MET A 1 -18.29 -28.59 -26.60
C MET A 1 -19.60 -27.82 -26.59
N SER A 2 -20.46 -28.00 -25.59
CA SER A 2 -21.69 -27.20 -25.48
C SER A 2 -21.37 -25.87 -24.82
N TYR A 3 -21.89 -24.79 -25.39
CA TYR A 3 -21.85 -23.46 -24.79
C TYR A 3 -22.74 -23.45 -23.54
N ASP A 4 -22.16 -23.14 -22.38
CA ASP A 4 -22.90 -22.90 -21.14
C ASP A 4 -23.03 -21.37 -20.91
N PRO A 5 -24.22 -20.79 -21.17
CA PRO A 5 -24.45 -19.36 -21.00
C PRO A 5 -24.31 -18.89 -19.54
N ILE A 6 -24.59 -19.75 -18.55
CA ILE A 6 -24.49 -19.39 -17.13
C ILE A 6 -23.02 -19.27 -16.72
N ALA A 7 -22.19 -20.23 -17.14
CA ALA A 7 -20.75 -20.17 -16.89
C ALA A 7 -20.08 -18.94 -17.55
N ALA A 8 -20.52 -18.56 -18.76
CA ALA A 8 -20.04 -17.35 -19.43
C ALA A 8 -20.46 -16.07 -18.69
N ALA A 9 -21.71 -15.98 -18.22
CA ALA A 9 -22.19 -14.86 -17.43
C ALA A 9 -21.46 -14.75 -16.07
N SER A 10 -21.17 -15.88 -15.42
CA SER A 10 -20.40 -15.92 -14.17
C SER A 10 -18.99 -15.37 -14.33
N ARG A 11 -18.25 -15.83 -15.37
CA ARG A 11 -16.91 -15.29 -15.70
C ARG A 11 -16.92 -13.80 -15.98
N ARG A 12 -17.95 -13.31 -16.70
CA ARG A 12 -18.12 -11.86 -16.94
C ARG A 12 -18.32 -11.10 -15.63
N ASN A 13 -19.16 -11.62 -14.73
CA ASN A 13 -19.40 -10.98 -13.43
C ASN A 13 -18.13 -10.96 -12.57
N GLN A 14 -17.33 -12.02 -12.59
CA GLN A 14 -16.04 -12.08 -11.91
C GLN A 14 -15.08 -11.02 -12.47
N ALA A 15 -14.89 -10.97 -13.79
CA ALA A 15 -14.03 -9.98 -14.42
C ALA A 15 -14.47 -8.53 -14.13
N VAL A 16 -15.78 -8.26 -14.04
CA VAL A 16 -16.30 -6.93 -13.63
C VAL A 16 -15.97 -6.63 -12.17
N ARG A 17 -16.06 -7.62 -11.27
CA ARG A 17 -15.71 -7.45 -9.85
C ARG A 17 -14.21 -7.21 -9.69
N GLU A 18 -13.38 -7.98 -10.37
CA GLU A 18 -11.92 -7.81 -10.40
C GLU A 18 -11.54 -6.44 -10.99
N ALA A 19 -12.17 -6.02 -12.09
CA ALA A 19 -11.94 -4.70 -12.67
C ALA A 19 -12.36 -3.57 -11.71
N ARG A 20 -13.48 -3.70 -10.99
CA ARG A 20 -13.89 -2.72 -9.98
C ARG A 20 -12.92 -2.69 -8.80
N ALA A 21 -12.53 -3.85 -8.28
CA ALA A 21 -11.53 -3.98 -7.23
C ALA A 21 -10.17 -3.38 -7.66
N ALA A 22 -9.79 -3.55 -8.93
CA ALA A 22 -8.61 -2.95 -9.52
C ALA A 22 -8.67 -1.42 -9.61
N HIS A 23 -9.82 -0.78 -9.34
CA HIS A 23 -9.96 0.68 -9.21
C HIS A 23 -10.34 1.09 -7.79
N THR A 24 -10.41 0.17 -6.84
CA THR A 24 -10.67 0.48 -5.44
C THR A 24 -9.36 0.95 -4.80
N PRO A 25 -9.38 2.07 -4.04
CA PRO A 25 -8.24 2.48 -3.23
C PRO A 25 -7.84 1.40 -2.22
N GLU A 26 -6.56 1.32 -1.92
CA GLU A 26 -6.02 0.28 -1.05
C GLU A 26 -5.43 0.86 0.24
N VAL A 27 -5.38 0.04 1.28
CA VAL A 27 -4.72 0.32 2.56
C VAL A 27 -3.68 -0.75 2.82
N GLY A 28 -2.59 -0.39 3.49
CA GLY A 28 -1.43 -1.26 3.55
C GLY A 28 -0.16 -0.58 4.00
N ILE A 29 0.95 -1.27 3.79
CA ILE A 29 2.29 -0.82 4.14
C ILE A 29 3.13 -0.71 2.88
N TRP A 30 4.12 0.18 2.89
CA TRP A 30 4.99 0.40 1.75
C TRP A 30 6.43 0.69 2.16
N TRP A 31 7.34 0.45 1.22
CA TRP A 31 8.73 0.88 1.20
C TRP A 31 9.05 1.51 -0.15
N ILE A 32 10.01 2.44 -0.18
CA ILE A 32 10.66 2.92 -1.41
C ILE A 32 12.09 2.41 -1.42
N ILE A 33 12.41 1.53 -2.36
CA ILE A 33 13.71 0.85 -2.49
C ILE A 33 14.16 1.05 -3.94
N ASP A 34 15.35 1.61 -4.13
CA ASP A 34 15.92 1.92 -5.45
C ASP A 34 14.99 2.74 -6.36
N GLY A 35 14.22 3.65 -5.77
CA GLY A 35 13.25 4.50 -6.46
C GLY A 35 11.91 3.85 -6.78
N GLU A 36 11.76 2.54 -6.56
CA GLU A 36 10.54 1.77 -6.78
C GLU A 36 9.74 1.63 -5.47
N LEU A 37 8.41 1.62 -5.57
CA LEU A 37 7.54 1.42 -4.42
C LEU A 37 7.10 -0.03 -4.32
N ILE A 38 7.47 -0.66 -3.21
CA ILE A 38 7.09 -2.02 -2.84
C ILE A 38 5.98 -1.92 -1.79
N ALA A 39 4.82 -2.52 -2.05
CA ALA A 39 3.66 -2.46 -1.18
C ALA A 39 3.10 -3.85 -0.85
N ASP A 40 2.57 -3.96 0.36
CA ASP A 40 1.59 -4.98 0.74
C ASP A 40 0.27 -4.26 1.04
N SER A 41 -0.73 -4.49 0.20
CA SER A 41 -1.96 -3.70 0.20
C SER A 41 -3.18 -4.55 -0.13
N ILE A 42 -4.33 -4.10 0.37
CA ILE A 42 -5.64 -4.66 0.06
C ILE A 42 -6.67 -3.55 -0.12
N PRO A 43 -7.73 -3.75 -0.92
CA PRO A 43 -8.82 -2.79 -1.02
C PRO A 43 -9.37 -2.43 0.37
N TYR A 44 -9.54 -1.14 0.66
CA TYR A 44 -10.00 -0.71 2.00
C TYR A 44 -11.39 -1.26 2.36
N THR A 45 -12.19 -1.61 1.35
CA THR A 45 -13.50 -2.25 1.51
C THR A 45 -13.43 -3.71 1.98
N GLU A 46 -12.26 -4.36 1.83
CA GLU A 46 -12.04 -5.78 2.16
C GLU A 46 -11.38 -6.01 3.52
N THR A 47 -11.03 -4.95 4.24
CA THR A 47 -10.55 -5.01 5.61
C THR A 47 -11.67 -4.61 6.57
N PRO A 48 -11.81 -5.26 7.75
CA PRO A 48 -12.76 -4.81 8.76
C PRO A 48 -12.43 -3.40 9.24
N GLU A 49 -13.44 -2.73 9.77
CA GLU A 49 -13.23 -1.49 10.52
C GLU A 49 -12.83 -1.84 11.96
N GLU A 50 -11.75 -1.23 12.42
CA GLU A 50 -11.22 -1.36 13.78
C GLU A 50 -11.05 0.04 14.36
N VAL A 51 -11.79 0.34 15.43
CA VAL A 51 -11.71 1.63 16.16
C VAL A 51 -11.85 2.85 15.21
N GLY A 52 -12.73 2.77 14.22
CA GLY A 52 -12.97 3.84 13.24
C GLY A 52 -11.97 3.91 12.08
N PHE A 53 -11.05 2.95 11.97
CA PHE A 53 -10.07 2.87 10.89
C PHE A 53 -10.13 1.56 10.13
N ARG A 54 -9.64 1.59 8.89
CA ARG A 54 -9.42 0.40 8.05
C ARG A 54 -7.95 0.35 7.64
N ALA A 55 -7.28 -0.75 7.95
CA ALA A 55 -5.84 -0.93 7.74
C ALA A 55 -5.52 -2.22 6.96
N GLY A 56 -4.33 -2.28 6.37
CA GLY A 56 -3.82 -3.51 5.74
C GLY A 56 -3.57 -4.62 6.77
N ARG A 57 -3.40 -5.84 6.27
CA ARG A 57 -3.34 -7.06 7.11
C ARG A 57 -2.01 -7.25 7.84
N ASN A 58 -0.90 -6.85 7.22
CA ASN A 58 0.42 -7.15 7.73
C ASN A 58 1.07 -5.94 8.41
N ASP A 59 2.06 -6.23 9.24
CA ASP A 59 3.01 -5.24 9.75
C ASP A 59 4.32 -5.25 8.95
N HIS A 60 5.10 -4.17 9.10
CA HIS A 60 6.36 -4.01 8.38
C HIS A 60 7.35 -5.13 8.68
N PHE A 61 7.47 -5.54 9.94
CA PHE A 61 8.46 -6.53 10.36
C PHE A 61 8.19 -7.91 9.74
N GLN A 62 6.95 -8.39 9.83
CA GLN A 62 6.54 -9.69 9.31
C GLN A 62 6.62 -9.74 7.79
N PHE A 63 6.14 -8.70 7.11
CA PHE A 63 6.14 -8.67 5.65
C PHE A 63 7.55 -8.52 5.09
N PHE A 64 8.41 -7.72 5.72
CA PHE A 64 9.78 -7.54 5.26
C PHE A 64 10.59 -8.84 5.29
N ALA A 65 10.36 -9.70 6.28
CA ALA A 65 10.95 -11.04 6.32
C ALA A 65 10.53 -11.93 5.12
N THR A 66 9.40 -11.63 4.48
CA THR A 66 9.00 -12.25 3.21
C THR A 66 9.77 -11.62 2.04
N LEU A 67 9.90 -10.29 2.01
CA LEU A 67 10.67 -9.58 0.98
C LEU A 67 12.14 -10.02 0.95
N GLN A 68 12.80 -10.18 2.09
CA GLN A 68 14.19 -10.64 2.18
C GLN A 68 14.44 -12.02 1.55
N LYS A 69 13.40 -12.87 1.50
CA LYS A 69 13.48 -14.20 0.85
C LYS A 69 13.32 -14.11 -0.66
N LEU A 70 12.63 -13.09 -1.15
CA LEU A 70 12.30 -12.90 -2.56
C LEU A 70 13.30 -11.99 -3.27
N VAL A 71 13.89 -11.04 -2.55
CA VAL A 71 14.76 -9.98 -3.07
C VAL A 71 16.14 -10.11 -2.41
N PRO A 72 17.16 -10.65 -3.12
CA PRO A 72 18.50 -10.86 -2.57
C PRO A 72 19.14 -9.61 -1.96
N GLU A 73 18.86 -8.44 -2.53
CA GLU A 73 19.39 -7.13 -2.13
C GLU A 73 18.92 -6.71 -0.74
N LEU A 74 17.77 -7.22 -0.28
CA LEU A 74 17.22 -6.90 1.04
C LEU A 74 17.68 -7.85 2.14
N ARG A 75 18.42 -8.92 1.80
CA ARG A 75 18.73 -10.03 2.73
C ARG A 75 19.35 -9.58 4.05
N ASP A 76 20.25 -8.61 3.99
CA ASP A 76 20.99 -8.09 5.14
C ASP A 76 20.48 -6.71 5.60
N ALA A 77 19.43 -6.19 4.97
CA ALA A 77 18.79 -4.93 5.34
C ALA A 77 17.75 -5.15 6.45
N GLU A 78 17.55 -4.15 7.29
CA GLU A 78 16.43 -4.09 8.23
C GLU A 78 15.23 -3.38 7.61
N TYR A 79 14.02 -3.74 8.05
CA TYR A 79 12.77 -3.14 7.53
C TYR A 79 12.67 -1.63 7.78
N ILE A 80 13.53 -1.07 8.62
CA ILE A 80 13.63 0.36 8.96
C ILE A 80 14.68 1.12 8.13
N ASP A 81 15.50 0.42 7.34
CA ASP A 81 16.63 1.04 6.65
C ASP A 81 16.21 1.83 5.40
N ALA A 82 15.03 1.53 4.86
CA ALA A 82 14.46 2.20 3.69
C ALA A 82 13.29 3.14 4.09
N PRO A 83 13.04 4.21 3.32
CA PRO A 83 11.82 5.00 3.46
C PRO A 83 10.61 4.08 3.42
N ARG A 84 9.78 4.14 4.46
CA ARG A 84 8.62 3.27 4.63
C ARG A 84 7.44 4.02 5.22
N GLY A 85 6.26 3.42 5.11
CA GLY A 85 5.06 4.02 5.67
C GLY A 85 3.85 3.13 5.62
N ARG A 86 2.70 3.72 5.95
CA ARG A 86 1.41 3.02 6.06
C ARG A 86 0.29 3.89 5.55
N VAL A 87 -0.59 3.30 4.76
CA VAL A 87 -1.86 3.87 4.35
C VAL A 87 -2.98 3.23 5.16
N ILE A 88 -3.80 4.05 5.81
CA ILE A 88 -5.05 3.64 6.45
C ILE A 88 -6.20 4.50 5.95
N TYR A 89 -7.43 4.05 6.15
CA TYR A 89 -8.63 4.82 5.86
C TYR A 89 -9.34 5.20 7.16
N ASP A 90 -9.53 6.50 7.37
CA ASP A 90 -10.31 7.08 8.45
C ASP A 90 -11.79 7.09 8.05
N VAL A 91 -12.60 6.29 8.76
CA VAL A 91 -14.02 6.12 8.43
C VAL A 91 -14.83 7.37 8.77
N ALA A 92 -14.49 8.07 9.85
CA ALA A 92 -15.22 9.25 10.30
C ALA A 92 -14.99 10.44 9.37
N GLN A 93 -13.74 10.66 8.94
CA GLN A 93 -13.36 11.74 8.04
C GLN A 93 -13.48 11.36 6.55
N GLN A 94 -13.73 10.07 6.26
CA GLN A 94 -13.81 9.53 4.90
C GLN A 94 -12.58 9.86 4.04
N GLN A 95 -11.40 9.75 4.62
CA GLN A 95 -10.13 10.09 3.96
C GLN A 95 -9.07 9.03 4.21
N PHE A 96 -8.08 8.98 3.32
CA PHE A 96 -6.89 8.16 3.47
C PHE A 96 -5.82 8.95 4.22
N LEU A 97 -5.20 8.31 5.19
CA LEU A 97 -4.07 8.83 5.93
C LEU A 97 -2.83 8.03 5.53
N CYS A 98 -1.86 8.69 4.91
CA CYS A 98 -0.59 8.10 4.54
C CYS A 98 0.50 8.58 5.49
N TYR A 99 0.89 7.72 6.42
CA TYR A 99 1.99 7.95 7.35
C TYR A 99 3.32 7.59 6.71
N GLY A 100 4.35 8.37 6.99
CA GLY A 100 5.73 8.12 6.58
C GLY A 100 6.70 9.11 7.21
N SER A 101 7.96 9.08 6.79
CA SER A 101 8.96 10.07 7.18
C SER A 101 8.55 11.49 6.77
N LYS A 102 9.17 12.52 7.37
CA LYS A 102 9.02 13.92 6.91
C LYS A 102 9.37 14.09 5.43
N GLN A 103 10.37 13.37 4.93
CA GLN A 103 10.77 13.43 3.53
C GLN A 103 9.66 12.87 2.63
N SER A 104 9.10 11.71 2.95
CA SER A 104 8.02 11.10 2.16
C SER A 104 6.72 11.89 2.23
N ALA A 105 6.42 12.48 3.39
CA ALA A 105 5.26 13.33 3.56
C ALA A 105 5.36 14.67 2.82
N SER A 106 6.55 15.10 2.38
CA SER A 106 6.77 16.39 1.70
C SER A 106 7.26 16.29 0.26
N SER A 107 7.71 15.13 -0.20
CA SER A 107 8.23 14.91 -1.56
C SER A 107 7.10 14.63 -2.56
N PRO A 108 6.84 15.52 -3.54
CA PRO A 108 5.76 15.30 -4.52
C PRO A 108 5.98 14.04 -5.37
N ALA A 109 7.22 13.66 -5.63
CA ALA A 109 7.55 12.46 -6.39
C ALA A 109 7.18 11.19 -5.61
N GLN A 110 7.53 11.12 -4.31
CA GLN A 110 7.19 9.98 -3.47
C GLN A 110 5.68 9.92 -3.20
N GLN A 111 5.04 11.06 -2.95
CA GLN A 111 3.59 11.14 -2.80
C GLN A 111 2.87 10.62 -4.04
N ARG A 112 3.30 11.05 -5.24
CA ARG A 112 2.72 10.59 -6.50
C ARG A 112 2.84 9.07 -6.66
N LEU A 113 4.02 8.52 -6.38
CA LEU A 113 4.25 7.08 -6.45
C LEU A 113 3.31 6.32 -5.50
N ILE A 114 3.16 6.79 -4.26
CA ILE A 114 2.24 6.20 -3.28
C ILE A 114 0.78 6.30 -3.76
N LEU A 115 0.34 7.47 -4.25
CA LEU A 115 -1.02 7.66 -4.74
C LEU A 115 -1.34 6.73 -5.91
N GLU A 116 -0.41 6.59 -6.86
CA GLU A 116 -0.57 5.73 -8.04
C GLU A 116 -0.60 4.25 -7.63
N THR A 117 0.32 3.79 -6.78
CA THR A 117 0.38 2.37 -6.36
C THR A 117 -0.83 1.95 -5.53
N PHE A 118 -1.25 2.77 -4.57
CA PHE A 118 -2.41 2.47 -3.70
C PHE A 118 -3.74 2.94 -4.30
N ARG A 119 -3.73 3.52 -5.51
CA ARG A 119 -4.91 4.05 -6.22
C ARG A 119 -5.69 5.06 -5.38
N LEU A 120 -4.96 5.92 -4.69
CA LEU A 120 -5.53 6.84 -3.73
C LEU A 120 -6.02 8.12 -4.43
N PRO A 121 -7.23 8.58 -4.11
CA PRO A 121 -7.72 9.88 -4.55
C PRO A 121 -6.93 11.01 -3.85
N ALA A 122 -6.21 11.83 -4.62
CA ALA A 122 -5.38 12.91 -4.08
C ALA A 122 -6.16 13.93 -3.24
N ASP A 123 -7.41 14.22 -3.61
CA ASP A 123 -8.31 15.14 -2.90
C ASP A 123 -8.85 14.58 -1.58
N ARG A 124 -8.70 13.27 -1.34
CA ARG A 124 -9.11 12.60 -0.11
C ARG A 124 -7.95 11.86 0.55
N THR A 125 -6.71 12.26 0.29
CA THR A 125 -5.52 11.66 0.89
C THR A 125 -4.68 12.71 1.60
N GLN A 126 -4.41 12.48 2.88
CA GLN A 126 -3.55 13.30 3.70
C GLN A 126 -2.22 12.58 3.96
N PHE A 127 -1.11 13.22 3.64
CA PHE A 127 0.23 12.76 4.02
C PHE A 127 0.59 13.30 5.40
N ILE A 128 0.96 12.41 6.31
CA ILE A 128 1.23 12.73 7.71
C ILE A 128 2.65 12.29 8.06
N PRO A 129 3.53 13.22 8.46
CA PRO A 129 4.85 12.86 8.98
C PRO A 129 4.70 12.20 10.35
N ASP A 130 5.40 11.09 10.55
CA ASP A 130 5.40 10.35 11.81
C ASP A 130 6.83 9.88 12.14
N LEU A 131 7.30 10.23 13.35
CA LEU A 131 8.64 9.95 13.82
C LEU A 131 8.97 8.45 13.86
N HIS A 132 7.96 7.59 13.98
CA HIS A 132 8.15 6.14 13.91
C HIS A 132 8.67 5.67 12.54
N TYR A 133 8.39 6.43 11.47
CA TYR A 133 8.77 6.13 10.10
C TYR A 133 10.01 6.88 9.61
N GLU A 134 10.67 7.63 10.49
CA GLU A 134 11.99 8.17 10.18
C GLU A 134 13.00 7.02 10.06
N TYR A 135 13.95 7.17 9.15
CA TYR A 135 14.96 6.17 8.84
C TYR A 135 16.36 6.81 8.93
N PRO A 136 17.38 6.05 9.36
CA PRO A 136 18.77 6.52 9.32
C PRO A 136 19.19 6.72 7.85
N ASN A 137 19.83 7.84 7.56
CA ASN A 137 20.06 8.36 6.20
C ASN A 137 20.63 7.32 5.21
N ALA A 138 20.09 7.34 3.98
CA ALA A 138 20.12 6.27 2.97
C ALA A 138 21.44 6.16 2.18
N ALA A 139 22.43 5.47 2.73
CA ALA A 139 23.62 5.09 1.95
C ALA A 139 23.43 3.78 1.14
N ILE A 140 22.31 3.06 1.35
CA ILE A 140 22.08 1.72 0.78
C ILE A 140 21.06 1.73 -0.38
N PHE A 141 20.21 2.74 -0.50
CA PHE A 141 19.07 2.77 -1.44
C PHE A 141 19.07 3.97 -2.40
N GLY A 142 20.26 4.52 -2.69
CA GLY A 142 20.47 5.71 -3.53
C GLY A 142 21.40 5.47 -4.70
#